data_AF-A0A9W9ACU8-F1
#
_entry.id   AF-A0A9W9ACU8-F1
#
_cell.length_a   1.000
_cell.length_b   1.000
_cell.length_c   1.000
_cell.angle_alpha   90.00
_cell.angle_beta   90.00
_cell.angle_gamma   90.00
#
_symmetry.space_group_name_H-M   'P 1'
#
loop_
_entity.id
_entity.type
_entity.pdbx_description
1 polymer ?
#
loop_
_entity_poly.entity_id
_entity_poly.type
_entity_poly.pdbx_seq_one_letter_code
_entity_poly.pdbx_strand_id
1 'polypeptide(L)'
;MRSFVLLSFAPLLFAALMGVQGAPTGTDDLDDCAPATTVQAREFLEGILERRTPKAVSAAALSFINHLKTNSATLTKAPVFWTGRNGRKGAKQVADILKKDTTIVGTSGGFTVFDALKDAQVPDAETAKWKPATDWRAVCGAFAQYAKPTGKKAHLVYGPTYDQTHNIWADDEWPALQQNTAVTQVMTYEMKADGKTWTDKGEIKASKKGSPVHSANSSPQGSDHE
;
A
#
# COMPACT_ATOMS: atom_id res chain seq x y z
N MET A 1 -25.71 49.83 10.81
CA MET A 1 -26.36 50.45 9.64
C MET A 1 -25.30 50.92 8.66
N ARG A 2 -25.25 50.32 7.46
CA ARG A 2 -25.01 50.93 6.13
C ARG A 2 -24.86 49.78 5.12
N SER A 3 -25.95 49.53 4.41
CA SER A 3 -26.04 48.72 3.20
C SER A 3 -25.66 49.53 1.96
N PHE A 4 -25.26 48.85 0.89
CA PHE A 4 -25.53 49.03 -0.57
C PHE A 4 -24.69 47.93 -1.27
N VAL A 5 -25.18 46.77 -1.74
CA VAL A 5 -26.07 46.42 -2.89
C VAL A 5 -25.60 47.10 -4.19
N LEU A 6 -25.17 46.43 -5.27
CA LEU A 6 -25.93 45.72 -6.34
C LEU A 6 -24.87 45.16 -7.34
N LEU A 7 -24.88 43.88 -7.73
CA LEU A 7 -25.67 43.22 -8.80
C LEU A 7 -25.07 43.28 -10.23
N SER A 8 -24.86 42.10 -10.82
CA SER A 8 -25.09 41.68 -12.23
C SER A 8 -24.83 40.16 -12.27
N PHE A 9 -25.80 39.22 -12.32
CA PHE A 9 -26.77 38.88 -13.39
C PHE A 9 -26.11 38.87 -14.78
N ALA A 10 -26.20 37.87 -15.65
CA ALA A 10 -27.14 36.75 -15.79
C ALA A 10 -26.61 35.73 -16.85
N PRO A 11 -27.32 34.61 -17.11
CA PRO A 11 -26.81 33.35 -17.69
C PRO A 11 -27.41 32.97 -19.07
N LEU A 12 -27.13 31.73 -19.54
CA LEU A 12 -27.87 30.93 -20.57
C LEU A 12 -27.62 31.38 -22.03
N LEU A 13 -27.74 30.60 -23.12
CA LEU A 13 -28.27 29.27 -23.43
C LEU A 13 -27.83 28.92 -24.89
N PHE A 14 -27.63 27.62 -25.17
CA PHE A 14 -28.07 26.84 -26.36
C PHE A 14 -27.99 27.37 -27.82
N ALA A 15 -27.44 26.51 -28.70
CA ALA A 15 -28.08 25.85 -29.87
C ALA A 15 -26.96 25.38 -30.84
N ALA A 16 -26.65 24.09 -31.05
CA ALA A 16 -27.41 22.98 -31.65
C ALA A 16 -27.74 23.13 -33.16
N LEU A 17 -27.00 22.34 -33.96
CA LEU A 17 -27.37 21.59 -35.18
C LEU A 17 -27.84 22.32 -36.45
N MET A 18 -27.36 21.77 -37.58
CA MET A 18 -27.86 21.68 -38.99
C MET A 18 -26.58 21.79 -39.88
N GLY A 19 -26.08 20.77 -40.59
CA GLY A 19 -26.78 19.81 -41.44
C GLY A 19 -26.86 20.37 -42.87
N VAL A 20 -26.40 19.58 -43.86
CA VAL A 20 -26.78 19.58 -45.31
C VAL A 20 -25.68 19.93 -46.35
N GLN A 21 -25.22 18.84 -47.00
CA GLN A 21 -25.04 18.56 -48.44
C GLN A 21 -24.18 19.45 -49.35
N GLY A 22 -23.13 18.83 -49.90
CA GLY A 22 -22.60 19.09 -51.25
C GLY A 22 -22.51 17.76 -52.01
N ALA A 23 -23.15 17.71 -53.18
CA ALA A 23 -23.48 16.54 -53.99
C ALA A 23 -22.34 16.11 -54.97
N PRO A 24 -22.50 14.99 -55.72
CA PRO A 24 -21.43 14.19 -56.33
C PRO A 24 -21.27 14.40 -57.86
N THR A 25 -20.14 13.96 -58.40
CA THR A 25 -19.88 13.60 -59.82
C THR A 25 -18.66 12.66 -59.80
N GLY A 26 -18.67 11.41 -60.28
CA GLY A 26 -18.98 10.89 -61.63
C GLY A 26 -17.66 10.36 -62.21
N THR A 27 -17.37 9.06 -62.05
CA THR A 27 -17.43 7.95 -63.04
C THR A 27 -16.10 7.64 -63.72
N ASP A 28 -15.79 6.33 -63.70
CA ASP A 28 -15.01 5.51 -64.64
C ASP A 28 -13.50 5.74 -64.79
N ASP A 29 -12.69 4.74 -64.39
CA ASP A 29 -12.05 3.88 -65.40
C ASP A 29 -11.40 2.62 -64.79
N LEU A 30 -11.36 1.60 -65.64
CA LEU A 30 -11.02 0.20 -65.44
C LEU A 30 -9.53 -0.12 -65.25
N ASP A 31 -9.33 -1.26 -64.59
CA ASP A 31 -8.36 -2.32 -64.85
C ASP A 31 -6.86 -2.25 -64.45
N ASP A 32 -6.45 -3.43 -63.97
CA ASP A 32 -5.13 -4.07 -64.03
C ASP A 32 -3.98 -3.59 -63.14
N CYS A 33 -3.81 -4.27 -61.99
CA CYS A 33 -2.69 -5.21 -61.75
C CYS A 33 -2.72 -5.77 -60.31
N ALA A 34 -2.94 -7.09 -60.17
CA ALA A 34 -2.62 -7.87 -58.97
C ALA A 34 -1.13 -8.32 -59.04
N PRO A 35 -0.36 -8.53 -57.93
CA PRO A 35 -0.70 -9.50 -56.88
C PRO A 35 -0.22 -9.19 -55.43
N ALA A 36 -0.70 -10.04 -54.50
CA ALA A 36 -0.06 -10.56 -53.29
C ALA A 36 0.46 -9.62 -52.17
N THR A 37 -0.30 -9.60 -51.07
CA THR A 37 0.13 -9.60 -49.64
C THR A 37 1.34 -8.75 -49.22
N THR A 38 1.07 -7.66 -48.51
CA THR A 38 1.90 -7.25 -47.37
C THR A 38 1.01 -6.87 -46.18
N VAL A 39 1.23 -7.59 -45.09
CA VAL A 39 0.68 -7.36 -43.76
C VAL A 39 1.15 -5.99 -43.27
N GLN A 40 0.29 -4.97 -43.27
CA GLN A 40 0.55 -3.74 -42.52
C GLN A 40 0.00 -3.88 -41.10
N ALA A 41 0.80 -4.56 -40.27
CA ALA A 41 0.81 -4.37 -38.84
C ALA A 41 1.74 -3.18 -38.53
N ARG A 42 1.17 -1.97 -38.46
CA ARG A 42 1.74 -0.68 -37.99
C ARG A 42 0.66 0.34 -38.34
N GLU A 43 0.02 1.08 -37.42
CA GLU A 43 0.56 1.84 -36.31
C GLU A 43 -0.52 1.95 -35.21
N PHE A 44 -0.37 1.17 -34.14
CA PHE A 44 -1.08 1.44 -32.88
C PHE A 44 -0.10 1.26 -31.73
N LEU A 45 0.90 2.14 -31.67
CA LEU A 45 1.85 2.21 -30.57
C LEU A 45 2.46 3.62 -30.56
N GLU A 46 1.90 4.52 -29.76
CA GLU A 46 2.66 5.60 -29.11
C GLU A 46 1.89 6.15 -27.91
N GLY A 47 1.46 5.21 -27.07
CA GLY A 47 1.03 5.44 -25.70
C GLY A 47 1.68 4.37 -24.84
N ILE A 48 2.98 4.18 -25.01
CA ILE A 48 3.81 3.30 -24.19
C ILE A 48 3.62 3.81 -22.77
N LEU A 49 2.72 3.16 -22.03
CA LEU A 49 2.86 2.94 -20.61
C LEU A 49 4.31 2.51 -20.46
N GLU A 50 5.18 3.46 -20.08
CA GLU A 50 6.48 3.16 -19.55
C GLU A 50 6.21 2.22 -18.39
N ARG A 51 6.29 0.92 -18.68
CA ARG A 51 6.51 -0.12 -17.71
C ARG A 51 7.85 0.27 -17.11
N ARG A 52 7.82 1.17 -16.12
CA ARG A 52 8.99 1.61 -15.38
C ARG A 52 9.70 0.32 -15.00
N THR A 53 10.84 0.08 -15.61
CA THR A 53 11.69 -1.05 -15.28
C THR A 53 11.79 -1.04 -13.76
N PRO A 54 11.49 -2.16 -13.07
CA PRO A 54 11.60 -2.21 -11.62
C PRO A 54 12.97 -1.66 -11.25
N LYS A 55 13.00 -0.50 -10.61
CA LYS A 55 14.26 0.13 -10.20
C LYS A 55 14.96 -0.88 -9.30
N ALA A 56 16.16 -1.30 -9.68
CA ALA A 56 16.88 -2.35 -8.99
C ALA A 56 17.01 -2.02 -7.50
N VAL A 57 16.67 -3.00 -6.66
CA VAL A 57 16.88 -2.92 -5.21
C VAL A 57 18.39 -2.89 -4.95
N SER A 58 18.83 -1.98 -4.10
CA SER A 58 20.24 -1.80 -3.75
C SER A 58 20.84 -3.06 -3.10
N ALA A 59 22.15 -3.23 -3.23
CA ALA A 59 22.87 -4.36 -2.61
C ALA A 59 22.70 -4.40 -1.09
N ALA A 60 22.63 -3.24 -0.42
CA ALA A 60 22.41 -3.15 1.03
C ALA A 60 21.02 -3.69 1.42
N ALA A 61 19.97 -3.28 0.69
CA ALA A 61 18.63 -3.80 0.91
C ALA A 61 18.54 -5.30 0.59
N LEU A 62 19.18 -5.77 -0.49
CA LEU A 62 19.27 -7.19 -0.81
C LEU A 62 19.99 -8.01 0.27
N SER A 63 21.07 -7.48 0.85
CA SER A 63 21.79 -8.12 1.95
C SER A 63 20.87 -8.32 3.16
N PHE A 64 20.09 -7.30 3.53
CA PHE A 64 19.11 -7.42 4.61
C PHE A 64 18.01 -8.45 4.29
N ILE A 65 17.45 -8.43 3.07
CA ILE A 65 16.43 -9.39 2.63
C ILE A 65 16.98 -10.83 2.71
N ASN A 66 18.21 -11.05 2.26
CA ASN A 66 18.88 -12.34 2.36
C ASN A 66 19.11 -12.76 3.82
N HIS A 67 19.48 -11.81 4.69
CA HIS A 67 19.61 -12.07 6.12
C HIS A 67 18.28 -12.55 6.73
N LEU A 68 17.16 -11.87 6.45
CA LEU A 68 15.83 -12.27 6.94
C LEU A 68 15.44 -13.67 6.44
N LYS A 69 15.71 -13.96 5.17
CA LYS A 69 15.41 -15.28 4.58
C LYS A 69 16.19 -16.40 5.27
N THR A 70 17.51 -16.23 5.37
CA THR A 70 18.43 -17.24 5.94
C THR A 70 18.19 -17.45 7.43
N ASN A 71 17.90 -16.37 8.17
CA ASN A 71 17.68 -16.41 9.62
C ASN A 71 16.20 -16.47 10.00
N SER A 72 15.29 -16.75 9.06
CA SER A 72 13.85 -16.72 9.33
C SER A 72 13.42 -17.58 10.52
N ALA A 73 14.13 -18.69 10.80
CA ALA A 73 13.87 -19.55 11.95
C ALA A 73 14.12 -18.88 13.31
N THR A 74 14.96 -17.84 13.39
CA THR A 74 15.24 -17.12 14.64
C THR A 74 14.32 -15.92 14.84
N LEU A 75 13.59 -15.49 13.80
CA LEU A 75 12.64 -14.38 13.82
C LEU A 75 11.30 -14.75 14.48
N THR A 76 11.38 -15.16 15.75
CA THR A 76 10.28 -15.76 16.53
C THR A 76 9.42 -14.78 17.31
N LYS A 77 9.85 -13.52 17.42
CA LYS A 77 9.09 -12.44 18.07
C LYS A 77 7.87 -12.06 17.23
N ALA A 78 6.87 -11.40 17.83
CA ALA A 78 5.70 -10.92 17.10
C ALA A 78 6.05 -9.67 16.27
N PRO A 79 5.88 -9.69 14.93
CA PRO A 79 6.20 -8.52 14.11
C PRO A 79 5.19 -7.40 14.36
N VAL A 80 5.71 -6.19 14.56
CA VAL A 80 4.93 -4.98 14.82
C VAL A 80 5.15 -3.98 13.68
N PHE A 81 4.07 -3.69 12.97
CA PHE A 81 3.98 -2.81 11.82
C PHE A 81 3.32 -1.48 12.21
N TRP A 82 3.56 -0.44 11.41
CA TRP A 82 2.84 0.81 11.58
C TRP A 82 2.64 1.56 10.27
N THR A 83 1.54 2.30 10.19
CA THR A 83 1.20 3.13 9.02
C THR A 83 0.53 4.44 9.45
N GLY A 84 0.58 5.46 8.60
CA GLY A 84 -0.02 6.76 8.89
C GLY A 84 0.43 7.84 7.90
N ARG A 85 -0.49 8.76 7.56
CA ARG A 85 -0.20 9.91 6.69
C ARG A 85 0.37 11.07 7.51
N ASN A 86 -0.49 11.73 8.30
CA ASN A 86 -0.11 12.88 9.13
C ASN A 86 0.35 12.47 10.54
N GLY A 87 0.14 11.20 10.92
CA GLY A 87 0.47 10.65 12.25
C GLY A 87 1.64 9.66 12.25
N ARG A 88 2.43 9.57 11.18
CA ARG A 88 3.45 8.51 11.01
C ARG A 88 4.44 8.41 12.18
N LYS A 89 4.91 9.56 12.71
CA LYS A 89 5.84 9.59 13.85
C LYS A 89 5.20 9.04 15.12
N GLY A 90 3.94 9.42 15.40
CA GLY A 90 3.19 8.91 16.54
C GLY A 90 2.85 7.42 16.39
N ALA A 91 2.44 6.98 15.19
CA ALA A 91 2.15 5.57 14.94
C ALA A 91 3.40 4.69 15.14
N LYS A 92 4.57 5.18 14.69
CA LYS A 92 5.86 4.55 15.01
C LYS A 92 6.13 4.53 16.51
N GLN A 93 5.92 5.64 17.21
CA GLN A 93 6.14 5.72 18.66
C GLN A 93 5.25 4.72 19.41
N VAL A 94 3.98 4.62 19.04
CA VAL A 94 3.07 3.62 19.59
C VAL A 94 3.53 2.21 19.28
N ALA A 95 3.98 1.92 18.06
CA ALA A 95 4.57 0.60 17.74
C ALA A 95 5.82 0.30 18.59
N ASP A 96 6.66 1.29 18.84
CA ASP A 96 7.86 1.17 19.71
C ASP A 96 7.52 0.96 21.19
N ILE A 97 6.35 1.42 21.64
CA ILE A 97 5.81 1.13 22.98
C ILE A 97 5.19 -0.27 22.98
N LEU A 98 4.30 -0.56 22.03
CA LEU A 98 3.56 -1.82 21.91
C LEU A 98 4.49 -3.03 21.85
N LYS A 99 5.60 -2.95 21.12
CA LYS A 99 6.57 -4.05 21.02
C LYS A 99 7.21 -4.44 22.36
N LYS A 100 7.16 -3.56 23.37
CA LYS A 100 7.68 -3.83 24.71
C LYS A 100 6.59 -4.36 25.65
N ASP A 101 5.33 -4.26 25.26
CA ASP A 101 4.19 -4.70 26.06
C ASP A 101 3.97 -6.21 25.92
N THR A 102 4.69 -6.98 26.73
CA THR A 102 4.63 -8.46 26.71
C THR A 102 3.24 -9.04 26.99
N THR A 103 2.31 -8.25 27.54
CA THR A 103 0.92 -8.67 27.74
C THR A 103 0.15 -8.74 26.43
N ILE A 104 0.57 -7.96 25.43
CA ILE A 104 -0.08 -7.88 24.12
C ILE A 104 0.68 -8.67 23.06
N VAL A 105 1.99 -8.47 22.95
CA VAL A 105 2.82 -9.05 21.86
C VAL A 105 3.47 -10.38 22.24
N GLY A 106 3.21 -10.86 23.46
CA GLY A 106 3.74 -12.12 23.99
C GLY A 106 5.04 -11.97 24.80
N THR A 107 5.42 -13.05 25.50
CA THR A 107 6.49 -13.06 26.52
C THR A 107 7.87 -12.67 25.98
N SER A 108 8.16 -12.95 24.71
CA SER A 108 9.44 -12.59 24.06
C SER A 108 9.49 -11.14 23.57
N GLY A 109 8.41 -10.38 23.76
CA GLY A 109 8.23 -9.06 23.15
C GLY A 109 7.98 -9.14 21.65
N GLY A 110 7.72 -7.96 21.08
CA GLY A 110 7.55 -7.73 19.66
C GLY A 110 8.82 -7.18 19.04
N PHE A 111 8.82 -7.05 17.71
CA PHE A 111 9.93 -6.46 16.97
C PHE A 111 9.43 -5.73 15.73
N THR A 112 10.06 -4.61 15.42
CA THR A 112 9.80 -3.79 14.23
C THR A 112 10.84 -4.08 13.15
N VAL A 113 10.60 -3.63 11.92
CA VAL A 113 11.63 -3.70 10.87
C VAL A 113 12.94 -3.00 11.27
N PHE A 114 12.89 -1.94 12.09
CA PHE A 114 14.09 -1.28 12.62
C PHE A 114 14.86 -2.14 13.62
N ASP A 115 14.17 -2.93 14.43
CA ASP A 115 14.82 -3.87 15.34
C ASP A 115 15.49 -5.00 14.55
N ALA A 116 14.83 -5.49 13.50
CA ALA A 116 15.41 -6.48 12.60
C ALA A 116 16.65 -5.95 11.86
N LEU A 117 16.64 -4.68 11.43
CA LEU A 117 17.81 -4.03 10.82
C LEU A 117 18.99 -3.97 11.78
N LYS A 118 18.72 -3.58 13.04
CA LYS A 118 19.72 -3.54 14.09
C LYS A 118 20.30 -4.93 14.38
N ASP A 119 19.46 -5.95 14.44
CA ASP A 119 19.87 -7.35 14.64
C ASP A 119 20.75 -7.85 13.48
N ALA A 120 20.37 -7.50 12.24
CA ALA A 120 21.13 -7.81 11.04
C ALA A 120 22.43 -6.99 10.88
N GLN A 121 22.69 -6.03 11.78
CA GLN A 121 23.80 -5.08 11.70
C GLN A 121 23.85 -4.32 10.36
N VAL A 122 22.69 -4.09 9.74
CA VAL A 122 22.56 -3.32 8.50
C VAL A 122 22.25 -1.87 8.88
N PRO A 123 22.91 -0.87 8.26
CA PRO A 123 22.59 0.53 8.53
C PRO A 123 21.11 0.81 8.23
N ASP A 124 20.51 1.69 9.01
CA ASP A 124 19.12 2.08 8.80
C ASP A 124 18.91 2.78 7.44
N ALA A 125 17.63 2.99 7.09
CA ALA A 125 17.25 3.55 5.80
C ALA A 125 17.87 4.93 5.51
N GLU A 126 18.10 5.74 6.55
CA GLU A 126 18.70 7.08 6.41
C GLU A 126 20.20 6.98 6.16
N THR A 127 20.90 6.18 6.96
CA THR A 127 22.35 5.96 6.86
C THR A 127 22.71 5.28 5.54
N ALA A 128 21.93 4.28 5.13
CA ALA A 128 22.13 3.55 3.89
C ALA A 128 21.57 4.28 2.65
N LYS A 129 20.97 5.47 2.82
CA LYS A 129 20.33 6.27 1.75
C LYS A 129 19.35 5.46 0.90
N TRP A 130 18.56 4.62 1.56
CA TRP A 130 17.58 3.77 0.90
C TRP A 130 16.50 4.59 0.23
N LYS A 131 16.20 4.25 -1.03
CA LYS A 131 15.14 4.91 -1.79
C LYS A 131 13.78 4.50 -1.21
N PRO A 132 12.96 5.46 -0.72
CA PRO A 132 11.68 5.13 -0.09
C PRO A 132 10.73 4.36 -1.01
N ALA A 133 10.79 4.61 -2.31
CA ALA A 133 9.89 4.00 -3.31
C ALA A 133 10.33 2.61 -3.79
N THR A 134 11.53 2.14 -3.45
CA THR A 134 12.09 0.86 -3.94
C THR A 134 12.70 0.05 -2.80
N ASP A 135 13.83 0.49 -2.27
CA ASP A 135 14.60 -0.24 -1.25
C ASP A 135 13.78 -0.45 0.00
N TRP A 136 13.20 0.64 0.52
CA TRP A 136 12.46 0.59 1.77
C TRP A 136 11.19 -0.28 1.67
N ARG A 137 10.47 -0.20 0.54
CA ARG A 137 9.28 -1.04 0.28
C ARG A 137 9.65 -2.51 0.23
N ALA A 138 10.71 -2.86 -0.51
CA ALA A 138 11.19 -4.24 -0.64
C ALA A 138 11.62 -4.82 0.72
N VAL A 139 12.30 -4.01 1.54
CA VAL A 139 12.71 -4.38 2.91
C VAL A 139 11.51 -4.63 3.81
N CYS A 140 10.50 -3.74 3.78
CA CYS A 140 9.27 -3.90 4.56
C CYS A 140 8.48 -5.15 4.13
N GLY A 141 8.31 -5.36 2.82
CA GLY A 141 7.65 -6.56 2.28
C GLY A 141 8.39 -7.86 2.67
N ALA A 142 9.71 -7.88 2.59
CA ALA A 142 10.50 -9.04 3.02
C ALA A 142 10.40 -9.30 4.52
N PHE A 143 10.38 -8.25 5.35
CA PHE A 143 10.16 -8.38 6.78
C PHE A 143 8.82 -9.07 7.09
N ALA A 144 7.74 -8.64 6.43
CA ALA A 144 6.43 -9.29 6.48
C ALA A 144 6.46 -10.76 6.00
N GLN A 145 7.16 -11.03 4.90
CA GLN A 145 7.24 -12.36 4.29
C GLN A 145 7.98 -13.39 5.18
N TYR A 146 9.05 -12.98 5.85
CA TYR A 146 9.97 -13.90 6.53
C TYR A 146 9.82 -13.95 8.05
N ALA A 147 8.97 -13.10 8.65
CA ALA A 147 8.67 -13.18 10.08
C ALA A 147 8.03 -14.53 10.45
N LYS A 148 8.49 -15.17 11.53
CA LYS A 148 7.97 -16.47 11.99
C LYS A 148 7.58 -16.43 13.47
N PRO A 149 6.60 -15.60 13.86
CA PRO A 149 6.25 -15.43 15.26
C PRO A 149 5.76 -16.75 15.88
N THR A 150 6.25 -17.09 17.08
CA THR A 150 5.80 -18.29 17.81
C THR A 150 4.29 -18.25 18.09
N GLY A 151 3.76 -17.05 18.37
CA GLY A 151 2.33 -16.83 18.63
C GLY A 151 1.44 -16.76 17.38
N LYS A 152 2.00 -16.92 16.17
CA LYS A 152 1.28 -16.81 14.87
C LYS A 152 0.53 -15.49 14.65
N LYS A 153 0.87 -14.46 15.42
CA LYS A 153 0.24 -13.13 15.42
C LYS A 153 1.23 -12.08 14.95
N ALA A 154 0.74 -11.14 14.15
CA ALA A 154 1.36 -9.87 13.85
C ALA A 154 0.52 -8.73 14.44
N HIS A 155 1.10 -7.54 14.56
CA HIS A 155 0.43 -6.37 15.13
C HIS A 155 0.58 -5.18 14.17
N LEU A 156 -0.49 -4.44 13.94
CA LEU A 156 -0.50 -3.23 13.11
C LEU A 156 -1.00 -2.03 13.90
N VAL A 157 -0.20 -0.97 13.94
CA VAL A 157 -0.60 0.33 14.49
C VAL A 157 -0.87 1.30 13.33
N TYR A 158 -2.05 1.91 13.27
CA TYR A 158 -2.31 2.96 12.29
C TYR A 158 -2.60 4.31 12.95
N GLY A 159 -2.11 5.37 12.33
CA GLY A 159 -2.42 6.75 12.70
C GLY A 159 -3.90 7.09 12.45
N PRO A 160 -4.43 8.17 13.06
CA PRO A 160 -5.84 8.56 12.97
C PRO A 160 -6.27 8.92 11.53
N THR A 161 -5.29 9.32 10.71
CA THR A 161 -5.46 9.48 9.27
C THR A 161 -4.39 8.65 8.58
N TYR A 162 -4.79 7.66 7.80
CA TYR A 162 -3.89 6.87 6.97
C TYR A 162 -4.52 6.66 5.60
N ASP A 163 -3.67 6.64 4.58
CA ASP A 163 -4.13 6.36 3.21
C ASP A 163 -4.48 4.87 3.16
N GLN A 164 -5.76 4.54 3.01
CA GLN A 164 -6.20 3.15 2.99
C GLN A 164 -5.83 2.42 1.69
N THR A 165 -5.51 3.18 0.65
CA THR A 165 -5.40 2.73 -0.74
C THR A 165 -3.97 2.60 -1.23
N HIS A 166 -3.06 3.49 -0.83
CA HIS A 166 -1.67 3.46 -1.30
C HIS A 166 -0.68 3.77 -0.17
N ASN A 167 -0.19 2.71 0.45
CA ASN A 167 0.88 2.80 1.44
C ASN A 167 1.66 1.48 1.50
N ILE A 168 2.84 1.51 2.13
CA ILE A 168 3.73 0.34 2.23
C ILE A 168 3.03 -0.86 2.87
N TRP A 169 2.22 -0.63 3.90
CA TRP A 169 1.44 -1.68 4.52
C TRP A 169 0.45 -2.32 3.54
N ALA A 170 -0.35 -1.51 2.83
CA ALA A 170 -1.38 -2.02 1.93
C ALA A 170 -0.81 -2.71 0.68
N ASP A 171 0.27 -2.16 0.12
CA ASP A 171 0.81 -2.57 -1.18
C ASP A 171 1.91 -3.64 -1.09
N ASP A 172 2.70 -3.65 0.00
CA ASP A 172 3.90 -4.48 0.11
C ASP A 172 3.86 -5.44 1.31
N GLU A 173 3.55 -4.95 2.51
CA GLU A 173 3.62 -5.77 3.74
C GLU A 173 2.42 -6.70 3.86
N TRP A 174 1.20 -6.21 3.62
CA TRP A 174 -0.01 -7.01 3.73
C TRP A 174 0.00 -8.17 2.72
N PRO A 175 0.20 -7.97 1.40
CA PRO A 175 0.26 -9.09 0.45
C PRO A 175 1.34 -10.12 0.79
N ALA A 176 2.48 -9.67 1.31
CA ALA A 176 3.55 -10.56 1.78
C ALA A 176 3.13 -11.37 3.03
N LEU A 177 2.43 -10.74 3.98
CA LEU A 177 1.87 -11.43 5.16
C LEU A 177 0.81 -12.47 4.75
N GLN A 178 -0.02 -12.18 3.74
CA GLN A 178 -1.03 -13.15 3.27
C GLN A 178 -0.39 -14.44 2.72
N GLN A 179 0.83 -14.35 2.21
CA GLN A 179 1.61 -15.49 1.71
C GLN A 179 2.43 -16.17 2.83
N ASN A 180 2.57 -15.53 3.99
CA ASN A 180 3.33 -16.04 5.11
C ASN A 180 2.47 -16.94 6.00
N THR A 181 2.63 -18.26 5.86
CA THR A 181 1.87 -19.25 6.62
C THR A 181 2.22 -19.30 8.12
N ALA A 182 3.30 -18.65 8.55
CA ALA A 182 3.65 -18.54 9.97
C ALA A 182 2.81 -17.49 10.70
N VAL A 183 2.16 -16.57 9.98
CA VAL A 183 1.26 -15.56 10.53
C VAL A 183 -0.17 -15.88 10.11
N THR A 184 -1.03 -16.15 11.08
CA THR A 184 -2.45 -16.44 10.81
C THR A 184 -3.36 -15.26 11.12
N GLN A 185 -2.91 -14.36 11.99
CA GLN A 185 -3.71 -13.28 12.55
C GLN A 185 -2.91 -11.98 12.62
N VAL A 186 -3.59 -10.85 12.38
CA VAL A 186 -3.06 -9.51 12.54
C VAL A 186 -3.97 -8.74 13.50
N MET A 187 -3.44 -8.36 14.65
CA MET A 187 -4.13 -7.51 15.62
C MET A 187 -3.96 -6.05 15.24
N THR A 188 -5.03 -5.27 15.25
CA THR A 188 -5.00 -3.86 14.83
C THR A 188 -5.24 -2.89 15.96
N TYR A 189 -4.51 -1.78 15.91
CA TYR A 189 -4.58 -0.71 16.89
C TYR A 189 -4.62 0.65 16.22
N GLU A 190 -5.55 1.50 16.65
CA GLU A 190 -5.61 2.90 16.22
C GLU A 190 -4.91 3.79 17.25
N MET A 191 -3.94 4.58 16.80
CA MET A 191 -3.27 5.59 17.62
C MET A 191 -4.25 6.70 18.03
N LYS A 192 -4.29 7.03 19.32
CA LYS A 192 -5.07 8.17 19.82
C LYS A 192 -4.40 9.51 19.47
N ALA A 193 -5.13 10.61 19.63
CA ALA A 193 -4.66 11.96 19.32
C ALA A 193 -3.40 12.37 20.10
N ASP A 194 -3.12 11.76 21.25
CA ASP A 194 -1.92 12.01 22.06
C ASP A 194 -0.61 11.49 21.43
N GLY A 195 -0.71 10.66 20.39
CA GLY A 195 0.44 10.03 19.71
C GLY A 195 1.21 9.01 20.56
N LYS A 196 0.66 8.58 21.69
CA LYS A 196 1.33 7.71 22.68
C LYS A 196 0.48 6.51 23.09
N THR A 197 -0.83 6.65 23.09
CA THR A 197 -1.76 5.58 23.43
C THR A 197 -2.52 5.11 22.20
N TRP A 198 -3.20 3.98 22.33
CA TRP A 198 -3.94 3.35 21.25
C TRP A 198 -5.26 2.76 21.74
N THR A 199 -6.09 2.40 20.78
CA THR A 199 -7.35 1.67 20.98
C THR A 199 -7.29 0.39 20.17
N ASP A 200 -7.70 -0.74 20.75
CA ASP A 200 -7.85 -2.01 20.03
C ASP A 200 -8.98 -1.90 19.00
N LYS A 201 -8.74 -2.42 17.80
CA LYS A 201 -9.65 -2.40 16.64
C LYS A 201 -9.96 -3.79 16.11
N GLY A 202 -9.50 -4.82 16.82
CA GLY A 202 -9.83 -6.21 16.57
C GLY A 202 -8.74 -6.97 15.81
N GLU A 203 -9.17 -8.07 15.21
CA GLU A 203 -8.33 -9.04 14.53
C GLU A 203 -8.69 -9.14 13.05
N ILE A 204 -7.66 -9.30 12.23
CA ILE A 204 -7.81 -9.70 10.83
C ILE A 204 -7.08 -11.01 10.57
N LYS A 205 -7.76 -11.91 9.87
CA LYS A 205 -7.15 -13.14 9.36
C LYS A 205 -6.24 -12.85 8.16
N ALA A 206 -4.98 -13.28 8.22
CA ALA A 206 -4.00 -13.10 7.15
C ALA A 206 -4.42 -13.77 5.83
N SER A 207 -5.26 -14.81 5.86
CA SER A 207 -5.71 -15.53 4.66
C SER A 207 -6.88 -14.90 3.90
N LYS A 208 -7.53 -13.86 4.43
CA LYS A 208 -8.68 -13.22 3.75
C LYS A 208 -8.20 -12.29 2.63
N LYS A 209 -8.82 -12.39 1.44
CA LYS A 209 -8.61 -11.44 0.32
C LYS A 209 -9.01 -10.01 0.72
N GLY A 210 -8.18 -9.04 0.35
CA GLY A 210 -8.38 -7.60 0.62
C GLY A 210 -7.56 -7.09 1.82
N SER A 211 -7.07 -5.85 1.74
CA SER A 211 -6.42 -5.19 2.88
C SER A 211 -7.50 -4.80 3.91
N PRO A 212 -7.35 -5.20 5.18
CA PRO A 212 -8.43 -5.17 6.17
C PRO A 212 -8.78 -3.81 6.74
N VAL A 213 -7.99 -2.82 6.39
CA VAL A 213 -8.23 -1.42 6.63
C VAL A 213 -9.64 -0.99 6.17
N HIS A 214 -10.24 -1.71 5.22
CA HIS A 214 -11.61 -1.51 4.75
C HIS A 214 -12.69 -2.20 5.61
N SER A 215 -12.34 -3.11 6.53
CA SER A 215 -13.30 -3.99 7.23
C SER A 215 -13.51 -3.66 8.71
N ALA A 216 -12.77 -2.70 9.28
CA ALA A 216 -12.86 -2.29 10.70
C ALA A 216 -14.19 -1.57 11.07
N ASN A 217 -15.22 -1.67 10.23
CA ASN A 217 -16.56 -1.13 10.48
C ASN A 217 -17.65 -2.22 10.64
N SER A 218 -17.25 -3.49 10.80
CA SER A 218 -18.19 -4.56 11.12
C SER A 218 -17.94 -5.07 12.54
N SER A 219 -18.58 -4.43 13.50
CA SER A 219 -18.71 -4.93 14.87
C SER A 219 -19.26 -6.35 14.88
N PRO A 220 -18.77 -7.23 15.78
CA PRO A 220 -19.62 -8.21 16.42
C PRO A 220 -20.08 -7.61 17.75
N GLN A 221 -21.34 -7.18 17.79
CA GLN A 221 -22.09 -7.13 19.05
C GLN A 221 -22.29 -8.58 19.53
N GLY A 222 -21.99 -8.83 20.81
CA GLY A 222 -22.53 -9.99 21.52
C GLY A 222 -21.50 -10.89 22.18
N SER A 223 -21.17 -10.61 23.43
CA SER A 223 -21.42 -11.56 24.53
C SER A 223 -21.29 -10.79 25.84
N ASP A 224 -22.45 -10.57 26.46
CA ASP A 224 -22.52 -10.26 27.87
C ASP A 224 -21.89 -11.43 28.64
N HIS A 225 -20.94 -11.10 29.52
CA HIS A 225 -20.49 -12.00 30.58
C HIS A 225 -20.76 -11.27 31.90
N GLU A 226 -21.90 -11.61 32.50
CA GLU A 226 -22.01 -11.79 33.95
C GLU A 226 -21.64 -13.23 34.30
#